data_AF-A0A3M1ZQ46-F1
#
_entry.id   AF-A0A3M1ZQ46-F1
#
_cell.length_a   1.000
_cell.length_b   1.000
_cell.length_c   1.000
_cell.angle_alpha   90.00
_cell.angle_beta   90.00
_cell.angle_gamma   90.00
#
_symmetry.space_group_name_H-M   'P 1'
#
loop_
_entity.id
_entity.type
_entity.pdbx_description
1 polymer ?
#
loop_
_entity_poly.entity_id
_entity_poly.type
_entity_poly.pdbx_seq_one_letter_code
_entity_poly.pdbx_strand_id
1 'polypeptide(L)'
;MLRRLVQSLPAWARPNHTFLRQYLNDVPLSLKHYLTQQSIVIVGFSLVVIISVALLNILQRFAWSSVASELIWQVLFFPALFLQFLLSVRAMNATISAVGAEKQQQRWDSLRATEEGVALSFRARWASVYYRLAPYLTLAYLVRLVLIVGILYDLTAFRGGYLDLLIANITPTVSLLVATLLLAATMAAAVLLPFTAIGFEASLGLLFSTWFHDRVYRVIVLGVWFILRIGALIFFGTIISRFMGGIDTSDWLVWLSLVMFALLGGWGLVILQLGTFAAIWALLPNSIFLGVLLLGAVFLQALLADYCLKWAIHRAQKQE
;
A
#
# COMPACT_ATOMS: atom_id res chain seq x y z
N MET A 1 19.77 -16.41 -8.25
CA MET A 1 18.50 -15.86 -8.80
C MET A 1 18.35 -14.36 -8.60
N LEU A 2 18.59 -13.80 -7.41
CA LEU A 2 18.49 -12.34 -7.14
C LEU A 2 19.28 -11.46 -8.12
N ARG A 3 20.50 -11.87 -8.52
CA ARG A 3 21.32 -11.13 -9.49
C ARG A 3 20.66 -11.00 -10.87
N ARG A 4 19.84 -11.98 -11.29
CA ARG A 4 19.09 -11.93 -12.57
C ARG A 4 17.90 -10.98 -12.49
N LEU A 5 17.17 -10.96 -11.37
CA LEU A 5 16.09 -10.00 -11.13
C LEU A 5 16.59 -8.55 -11.05
N VAL A 6 17.80 -8.34 -10.50
CA VAL A 6 18.44 -7.02 -10.48
C VAL A 6 18.94 -6.61 -11.88
N GLN A 7 19.32 -7.56 -12.74
CA GLN A 7 19.75 -7.27 -14.11
C GLN A 7 18.60 -6.87 -15.04
N SER A 8 17.37 -7.36 -14.80
CA SER A 8 16.18 -6.91 -15.54
C SER A 8 15.73 -5.50 -15.20
N LEU A 9 16.26 -4.89 -14.14
CA LEU A 9 15.96 -3.50 -13.82
C LEU A 9 16.66 -2.56 -14.83
N PRO A 10 16.00 -1.44 -15.19
CA PRO A 10 16.62 -0.37 -15.97
C PRO A 10 17.95 0.06 -15.35
N ALA A 11 18.91 0.47 -16.18
CA ALA A 11 20.28 0.80 -15.72
C ALA A 11 20.31 1.80 -14.56
N TRP A 12 19.44 2.81 -14.58
CA TRP A 12 19.32 3.84 -13.55
C TRP A 12 18.77 3.34 -12.20
N ALA A 13 18.05 2.21 -12.18
CA ALA A 13 17.43 1.61 -10.99
C ALA A 13 18.32 0.55 -10.32
N ARG A 14 19.48 0.24 -10.91
CA ARG A 14 20.41 -0.76 -10.38
C ARG A 14 21.23 -0.18 -9.22
N PRO A 15 21.50 -0.93 -8.13
CA PRO A 15 22.23 -0.43 -6.96
C PRO A 15 23.64 0.11 -7.28
N ASN A 16 24.24 -0.36 -8.37
CA ASN A 16 25.58 0.03 -8.80
C ASN A 16 25.59 1.36 -9.59
N HIS A 17 24.43 1.92 -9.95
CA HIS A 17 24.36 3.17 -10.67
C HIS A 17 24.80 4.36 -9.79
N THR A 18 25.62 5.26 -10.32
CA THR A 18 26.28 6.33 -9.55
C THR A 18 25.30 7.18 -8.74
N PHE A 19 24.23 7.67 -9.38
CA PHE A 19 23.20 8.48 -8.71
C PHE A 19 22.46 7.70 -7.62
N LEU A 20 22.10 6.44 -7.88
CA LEU A 20 21.38 5.64 -6.89
C LEU A 20 22.29 5.32 -5.70
N ARG A 21 23.54 4.94 -5.96
CA ARG A 21 24.54 4.67 -4.93
C ARG A 21 24.77 5.89 -4.05
N GLN A 22 24.85 7.08 -4.63
CA GLN A 22 24.94 8.33 -3.89
C GLN A 22 23.72 8.51 -2.97
N TYR A 23 22.50 8.34 -3.46
CA TYR A 23 21.31 8.44 -2.60
C TYR A 23 21.21 7.32 -1.57
N LEU A 24 21.73 6.12 -1.83
CA LEU A 24 21.77 5.06 -0.82
C LEU A 24 22.82 5.34 0.26
N ASN A 25 23.93 6.01 -0.09
CA ASN A 25 25.06 6.29 0.80
C ASN A 25 25.00 7.66 1.50
N ASP A 26 24.28 8.64 0.95
CA ASP A 26 24.17 10.02 1.47
C ASP A 26 23.46 10.10 2.82
N VAL A 27 22.95 8.99 3.34
CA VAL A 27 22.61 8.86 4.75
C VAL A 27 23.73 8.08 5.42
N PRO A 28 24.73 8.74 6.03
CA PRO A 28 25.60 8.09 6.99
C PRO A 28 24.71 7.77 8.19
N LEU A 29 24.00 6.65 8.12
CA LEU A 29 23.35 6.09 9.28
C LEU A 29 24.48 5.70 10.21
N SER A 30 24.79 6.57 11.18
CA SER A 30 25.44 6.07 12.38
C SER A 30 24.59 4.86 12.81
N LEU A 31 25.24 3.73 13.08
CA LEU A 31 24.57 2.46 13.33
C LEU A 31 23.42 2.65 14.36
N LYS A 32 23.63 3.58 15.30
CA LYS A 32 22.64 4.13 16.23
C LYS A 32 21.36 4.67 15.57
N HIS A 33 21.42 5.59 14.60
CA HIS A 33 20.22 6.12 13.93
C HIS A 33 19.45 5.06 13.16
N TYR A 34 20.14 4.14 12.48
CA TYR A 34 19.48 3.01 11.81
C TYR A 34 18.76 2.12 12.81
N LEU A 35 19.45 1.75 13.90
CA LEU A 35 18.86 0.95 14.97
C LEU A 35 17.68 1.67 15.65
N THR A 36 17.76 2.98 15.88
CA THR A 36 16.65 3.76 16.44
C THR A 36 15.45 3.79 15.49
N GLN A 37 15.68 3.97 14.18
CA GLN A 37 14.58 3.98 13.21
C GLN A 37 13.92 2.61 13.04
N GLN A 38 14.71 1.54 13.12
CA GLN A 38 14.20 0.17 13.11
C GLN A 38 13.48 -0.18 14.41
N SER A 39 14.02 0.23 15.56
CA SER A 39 13.41 -0.05 16.86
C SER A 39 12.05 0.64 17.01
N ILE A 40 11.89 1.87 16.51
CA ILE A 40 10.57 2.54 16.52
C ILE A 40 9.54 1.74 15.74
N VAL A 41 9.91 1.19 14.57
CA VAL A 41 8.97 0.39 13.77
C VAL A 41 8.68 -0.93 14.44
N ILE A 42 9.71 -1.63 14.94
CA ILE A 42 9.55 -2.93 15.61
C ILE A 42 8.73 -2.77 16.89
N VAL A 43 9.07 -1.81 17.75
CA VAL A 43 8.35 -1.54 19.01
C VAL A 43 6.92 -1.09 18.72
N GLY A 44 6.73 -0.16 17.76
CA GLY A 44 5.40 0.29 17.35
C GLY A 44 4.55 -0.86 16.82
N PHE A 45 5.11 -1.69 15.93
CA PHE A 45 4.42 -2.86 15.40
C PHE A 45 4.07 -3.86 16.51
N SER A 46 5.03 -4.23 17.37
CA SER A 46 4.80 -5.14 18.49
C SER A 46 3.76 -4.62 19.47
N LEU A 47 3.77 -3.31 19.78
CA LEU A 47 2.79 -2.69 20.64
C LEU A 47 1.37 -2.77 20.04
N VAL A 48 1.22 -2.50 18.74
CA VAL A 48 -0.06 -2.64 18.05
C VAL A 48 -0.52 -4.10 18.04
N VAL A 49 0.39 -5.07 17.86
CA VAL A 49 0.07 -6.51 17.96
C VAL A 49 -0.42 -6.87 19.36
N ILE A 50 0.30 -6.44 20.41
CA ILE A 50 -0.06 -6.71 21.80
C ILE A 50 -1.44 -6.13 22.12
N ILE A 51 -1.70 -4.88 21.73
CA ILE A 51 -2.99 -4.23 21.92
C ILE A 51 -4.09 -4.99 21.17
N SER A 52 -3.83 -5.43 19.93
CA SER A 52 -4.78 -6.20 19.12
C SER A 52 -5.13 -7.53 19.78
N VAL A 53 -4.13 -8.27 20.28
CA VAL A 53 -4.32 -9.53 21.02
C VAL A 53 -5.06 -9.30 22.34
N ALA A 54 -4.74 -8.24 23.08
CA ALA A 54 -5.41 -7.91 24.33
C ALA A 54 -6.90 -7.60 24.10
N LEU A 55 -7.22 -6.80 23.07
CA LEU A 55 -8.59 -6.51 22.67
C LEU A 55 -9.32 -7.79 22.23
N LEU A 56 -8.65 -8.64 21.45
CA LEU A 56 -9.20 -9.92 21.00
C LEU A 56 -9.56 -10.82 22.19
N ASN A 57 -8.68 -10.95 23.18
CA ASN A 57 -8.92 -11.75 24.38
C ASN A 57 -10.10 -11.24 25.21
N ILE A 58 -10.33 -9.92 25.21
CA ILE A 58 -11.50 -9.32 25.87
C ILE A 58 -12.78 -9.67 25.11
N LEU A 59 -12.75 -9.60 23.77
CA LEU A 59 -13.91 -9.88 22.90
C LEU A 59 -14.24 -11.37 22.80
N GLN A 60 -13.23 -12.26 22.73
CA GLN A 60 -13.40 -13.72 22.63
C GLN A 60 -13.97 -14.34 23.90
N ARG A 61 -13.75 -13.74 25.08
CA ARG A 61 -14.45 -14.16 26.31
C ARG A 61 -15.98 -14.12 26.15
N PHE A 62 -16.49 -13.41 25.15
CA PHE A 62 -17.91 -13.34 24.79
C PHE A 62 -18.32 -14.17 23.56
N ALA A 63 -17.39 -14.67 22.72
CA ALA A 63 -17.72 -15.33 21.44
C ALA A 63 -16.88 -16.60 21.21
N TRP A 64 -17.52 -17.77 21.31
CA TRP A 64 -16.86 -19.09 21.39
C TRP A 64 -16.66 -19.83 20.05
N SER A 65 -16.83 -19.21 18.88
CA SER A 65 -16.95 -19.96 17.61
C SER A 65 -16.27 -19.39 16.35
N SER A 66 -15.26 -18.53 16.46
CA SER A 66 -14.60 -17.96 15.27
C SER A 66 -13.66 -18.96 14.57
N VAL A 67 -13.67 -18.91 13.23
CA VAL A 67 -12.79 -19.71 12.36
C VAL A 67 -11.33 -19.24 12.53
N ALA A 68 -10.36 -20.15 12.44
CA ALA A 68 -8.95 -19.84 12.70
C ALA A 68 -8.40 -18.67 11.85
N SER A 69 -8.79 -18.58 10.58
CA SER A 69 -8.37 -17.47 9.70
C SER A 69 -8.88 -16.11 10.19
N GLU A 70 -10.07 -16.06 10.78
CA GLU A 70 -10.67 -14.84 11.30
C GLU A 70 -9.89 -14.32 12.50
N LEU A 71 -9.41 -15.22 13.37
CA LEU A 71 -8.55 -14.86 14.49
C LEU A 71 -7.21 -14.29 14.02
N ILE A 72 -6.58 -14.96 13.06
CA ILE A 72 -5.33 -14.50 12.45
C ILE A 72 -5.55 -13.11 11.84
N TRP A 73 -6.65 -12.93 11.12
CA TRP A 73 -7.01 -11.64 10.53
C TRP A 73 -7.18 -10.55 11.58
N GLN A 74 -7.99 -10.78 12.62
CA GLN A 74 -8.26 -9.78 13.66
C GLN A 74 -6.98 -9.35 14.40
N VAL A 75 -6.04 -10.27 14.62
CA VAL A 75 -4.74 -9.97 15.26
C VAL A 75 -3.80 -9.19 14.33
N LEU A 76 -3.73 -9.58 13.04
CA LEU A 76 -2.76 -9.02 12.10
C LEU A 76 -3.25 -7.78 11.37
N PHE A 77 -4.56 -7.52 11.34
CA PHE A 77 -5.17 -6.43 10.58
C PHE A 77 -4.64 -5.06 10.98
N PHE A 78 -4.79 -4.66 12.26
CA PHE A 78 -4.37 -3.34 12.73
C PHE A 78 -2.85 -3.13 12.64
N PRO A 79 -1.98 -4.10 13.02
CA PRO A 79 -0.55 -3.99 12.82
C PRO A 79 -0.16 -3.79 11.35
N ALA A 80 -0.81 -4.52 10.43
CA ALA A 80 -0.55 -4.40 9.00
C ALA A 80 -1.00 -3.05 8.44
N LEU A 81 -2.18 -2.56 8.87
CA LEU A 81 -2.69 -1.24 8.53
C LEU A 81 -1.73 -0.15 9.00
N PHE A 82 -1.26 -0.24 10.25
CA PHE A 82 -0.29 0.70 10.82
C PHE A 82 1.04 0.69 10.06
N LEU A 83 1.57 -0.50 9.76
CA LEU A 83 2.79 -0.65 8.97
C LEU A 83 2.63 -0.01 7.58
N GLN A 84 1.49 -0.21 6.92
CA GLN A 84 1.20 0.37 5.61
C GLN A 84 1.07 1.89 5.66
N PHE A 85 0.47 2.42 6.73
CA PHE A 85 0.44 3.87 6.97
C PHE A 85 1.85 4.43 7.14
N LEU A 86 2.69 3.80 7.98
CA LEU A 86 4.09 4.21 8.17
C LEU A 86 4.90 4.16 6.87
N LEU A 87 4.72 3.10 6.06
CA LEU A 87 5.33 2.98 4.75
C LEU A 87 4.96 4.15 3.84
N SER A 88 3.69 4.53 3.83
CA SER A 88 3.20 5.66 3.02
C SER A 88 3.79 6.99 3.48
N VAL A 89 3.81 7.25 4.79
CA VAL A 89 4.46 8.44 5.41
C VAL A 89 5.93 8.51 5.05
N ARG A 90 6.66 7.40 5.20
CA ARG A 90 8.09 7.37 4.91
C ARG A 90 8.40 7.52 3.43
N ALA A 91 7.61 6.91 2.55
CA ALA A 91 7.77 7.02 1.10
C ALA A 91 7.67 8.47 0.64
N MET A 92 6.58 9.14 1.01
CA MET A 92 6.35 10.53 0.63
C MET A 92 7.39 11.47 1.24
N ASN A 93 7.69 11.31 2.54
CA ASN A 93 8.68 12.14 3.24
C ASN A 93 10.11 12.00 2.66
N ALA A 94 10.48 10.83 2.17
CA ALA A 94 11.78 10.60 1.54
C ALA A 94 11.95 11.40 0.23
N THR A 95 10.85 11.71 -0.45
CA THR A 95 10.84 12.37 -1.77
C THR A 95 10.43 13.83 -1.74
N ILE A 96 9.59 14.26 -0.79
CA ILE A 96 9.06 15.64 -0.73
C ILE A 96 10.13 16.72 -0.56
N SER A 97 11.30 16.33 -0.04
CA SER A 97 12.43 17.23 0.15
C SER A 97 13.48 17.16 -0.95
N ALA A 98 13.23 16.44 -2.06
CA ALA A 98 14.22 16.18 -3.10
C ALA A 98 14.88 17.46 -3.64
N VAL A 99 14.10 18.39 -4.19
CA VAL A 99 14.64 19.65 -4.75
C VAL A 99 15.32 20.49 -3.67
N GLY A 100 14.71 20.63 -2.49
CA GLY A 100 15.28 21.39 -1.38
C GLY A 100 16.63 20.83 -0.92
N ALA A 101 16.78 19.51 -0.88
CA ALA A 101 18.04 18.85 -0.52
C ALA A 101 19.13 19.09 -1.58
N GLU A 102 18.80 19.03 -2.87
CA GLU A 102 19.77 19.31 -3.95
C GLU A 102 20.20 20.79 -3.97
N LYS A 103 19.27 21.72 -3.68
CA LYS A 103 19.57 23.15 -3.55
C LYS A 103 20.50 23.42 -2.37
N GLN A 104 20.25 22.80 -1.22
CA GLN A 104 21.13 22.92 -0.04
C GLN A 104 22.55 22.39 -0.30
N GLN A 105 22.69 21.39 -1.16
CA GLN A 105 23.99 20.84 -1.56
C GLN A 105 24.66 21.61 -2.71
N GLN A 106 24.07 22.70 -3.19
CA GLN A 106 24.56 23.47 -4.35
C GLN A 106 24.75 22.63 -5.63
N ARG A 107 24.02 21.52 -5.74
CA ARG A 107 24.03 20.62 -6.91
C ARG A 107 22.90 20.89 -7.88
N TRP A 108 21.90 21.66 -7.44
CA TRP A 108 20.70 21.91 -8.24
C TRP A 108 21.01 22.54 -9.60
N ASP A 109 21.91 23.53 -9.64
CA ASP A 109 22.23 24.25 -10.87
C ASP A 109 23.01 23.37 -11.87
N SER A 110 23.91 22.50 -11.38
CA SER A 110 24.62 21.55 -12.23
C SER A 110 23.70 20.44 -12.75
N LEU A 111 22.76 19.96 -11.93
CA LEU A 111 21.73 19.01 -12.37
C LEU A 111 20.82 19.61 -13.44
N ARG A 112 20.44 20.88 -13.31
CA ARG A 112 19.63 21.61 -14.30
C ARG A 112 20.38 21.90 -15.59
N ALA A 113 21.68 22.15 -15.51
CA ALA A 113 22.52 22.42 -16.69
C ALA A 113 22.63 21.23 -17.66
N THR A 114 22.23 20.02 -17.22
CA THR A 114 22.25 18.81 -18.05
C THR A 114 20.82 18.36 -18.35
N GLU A 115 20.49 18.15 -19.62
CA GLU A 115 19.13 17.78 -20.06
C GLU A 115 18.60 16.53 -19.33
N GLU A 116 19.46 15.55 -19.06
CA GLU A 116 19.11 14.30 -18.38
C GLU A 116 19.38 14.30 -16.87
N GLY A 117 20.11 15.28 -16.31
CA GLY A 117 20.56 15.25 -14.92
C GLY A 117 19.41 15.23 -13.92
N VAL A 118 18.44 16.13 -14.11
CA VAL A 118 17.20 16.19 -13.30
C VAL A 118 16.42 14.88 -13.40
N ALA A 119 16.25 14.35 -14.61
CA ALA A 119 15.48 13.13 -14.85
C ALA A 119 16.11 11.92 -14.16
N LEU A 120 17.43 11.76 -14.27
CA LEU A 120 18.18 10.69 -13.61
C LEU A 120 18.16 10.82 -12.09
N SER A 121 18.32 12.04 -11.56
CA SER A 121 18.24 12.31 -10.12
C SER A 121 16.88 11.92 -9.54
N PHE A 122 15.79 12.36 -10.18
CA PHE A 122 14.43 12.08 -9.71
C PHE A 122 14.10 10.58 -9.78
N ARG A 123 14.45 9.91 -10.88
CA ARG A 123 14.27 8.46 -11.03
C ARG A 123 15.09 7.68 -10.01
N ALA A 124 16.33 8.07 -9.77
CA ALA A 124 17.19 7.43 -8.76
C ALA A 124 16.63 7.64 -7.34
N ARG A 125 16.14 8.84 -7.00
CA ARG A 125 15.48 9.09 -5.72
C ARG A 125 14.21 8.25 -5.56
N TRP A 126 13.37 8.17 -6.59
CA TRP A 126 12.18 7.31 -6.60
C TRP A 126 12.55 5.84 -6.35
N ALA A 127 13.54 5.30 -7.08
CA ALA A 127 14.02 3.93 -6.86
C ALA A 127 14.60 3.72 -5.46
N SER A 128 15.32 4.71 -4.92
CA SER A 128 15.93 4.63 -3.58
C SER A 128 14.90 4.40 -2.47
N VAL A 129 13.66 4.86 -2.65
CA VAL A 129 12.56 4.63 -1.70
C VAL A 129 12.30 3.14 -1.53
N TYR A 130 12.23 2.37 -2.61
CA TYR A 130 12.00 0.93 -2.54
C TYR A 130 13.14 0.19 -1.83
N TYR A 131 14.39 0.55 -2.11
CA TYR A 131 15.53 -0.07 -1.42
C TYR A 131 15.53 0.23 0.08
N ARG A 132 15.18 1.47 0.47
CA ARG A 132 15.13 1.88 1.88
C ARG A 132 13.93 1.29 2.62
N LEU A 133 12.80 1.14 1.94
CA LEU A 133 11.59 0.58 2.51
C LEU A 133 11.46 -0.94 2.34
N ALA A 134 12.39 -1.58 1.65
CA ALA A 134 12.43 -3.02 1.41
C ALA A 134 12.14 -3.89 2.65
N PRO A 135 12.77 -3.68 3.84
CA PRO A 135 12.49 -4.53 4.99
C PRO A 135 11.03 -4.39 5.48
N TYR A 136 10.50 -3.18 5.48
CA TYR A 136 9.12 -2.90 5.90
C TYR A 136 8.10 -3.41 4.89
N LEU A 137 8.40 -3.28 3.60
CA LEU A 137 7.61 -3.87 2.51
C LEU A 137 7.60 -5.40 2.62
N THR A 138 8.76 -6.01 2.89
CA THR A 138 8.87 -7.46 3.10
C THR A 138 8.00 -7.91 4.26
N LEU A 139 8.05 -7.19 5.39
CA LEU A 139 7.18 -7.47 6.53
C LEU A 139 5.69 -7.35 6.17
N ALA A 140 5.30 -6.30 5.43
CA ALA A 140 3.92 -6.13 4.96
C ALA A 140 3.47 -7.28 4.05
N TYR A 141 4.36 -7.78 3.18
CA TYR A 141 4.08 -8.95 2.36
C TYR A 141 3.98 -10.24 3.15
N LEU A 142 4.86 -10.45 4.14
CA LEU A 142 4.79 -11.63 5.00
C LEU A 142 3.45 -11.70 5.73
N VAL A 143 2.99 -10.59 6.28
CA VAL A 143 1.67 -10.54 6.92
C VAL A 143 0.55 -10.88 5.92
N ARG A 144 0.59 -10.32 4.70
CA ARG A 144 -0.40 -10.63 3.66
C ARG A 144 -0.34 -12.10 3.21
N LEU A 145 0.85 -12.68 3.11
CA LEU A 145 1.02 -14.09 2.78
C LEU A 145 0.45 -15.00 3.86
N VAL A 146 0.65 -14.66 5.14
CA VAL A 146 0.03 -15.40 6.26
C VAL A 146 -1.50 -15.35 6.16
N LEU A 147 -2.07 -14.19 5.85
CA LEU A 147 -3.52 -14.06 5.64
C LEU A 147 -4.01 -14.89 4.44
N ILE A 148 -3.30 -14.83 3.30
CA ILE A 148 -3.62 -15.64 2.11
C ILE A 148 -3.55 -17.13 2.42
N VAL A 149 -2.52 -17.58 3.15
CA VAL A 149 -2.40 -18.98 3.58
C VAL A 149 -3.58 -19.37 4.49
N GLY A 150 -4.02 -18.47 5.37
CA GLY A 150 -5.23 -18.67 6.18
C GLY A 150 -6.48 -18.89 5.33
N ILE A 151 -6.69 -18.07 4.28
CA ILE A 151 -7.79 -18.24 3.34
C ILE A 151 -7.70 -19.60 2.63
N LEU A 152 -6.51 -19.96 2.12
CA LEU A 152 -6.29 -21.24 1.43
C LEU A 152 -6.55 -22.43 2.36
N TYR A 153 -6.13 -22.32 3.62
CA TYR A 153 -6.41 -23.34 4.64
C TYR A 153 -7.92 -23.53 4.83
N ASP A 154 -8.68 -22.45 5.01
CA ASP A 154 -10.14 -22.52 5.17
C ASP A 154 -10.83 -23.13 3.95
N LEU A 155 -10.40 -22.76 2.74
CA LEU A 155 -10.94 -23.34 1.50
C LEU A 155 -10.70 -24.85 1.43
N THR A 156 -9.58 -25.35 1.98
CA THR A 156 -9.27 -26.78 2.01
C THR A 156 -9.95 -27.54 3.15
N ALA A 157 -10.24 -26.88 4.28
CA ALA A 157 -10.76 -27.51 5.50
C ALA A 157 -12.16 -28.13 5.32
N PHE A 158 -13.01 -27.56 4.45
CA PHE A 158 -14.36 -28.08 4.16
C PHE A 158 -14.40 -29.03 2.97
N ARG A 159 -13.38 -29.89 2.81
CA ARG A 159 -13.24 -30.82 1.67
C ARG A 159 -13.35 -30.13 0.30
N GLY A 160 -12.98 -28.84 0.22
CA GLY A 160 -13.08 -28.02 -0.98
C GLY A 160 -14.46 -27.40 -1.26
N GLY A 161 -15.52 -27.78 -0.52
CA GLY A 161 -16.88 -27.28 -0.73
C GLY A 161 -17.15 -25.89 -0.14
N TYR A 162 -16.18 -25.28 0.56
CA TYR A 162 -16.40 -23.96 1.16
C TYR A 162 -16.68 -22.89 0.12
N LEU A 163 -15.93 -22.90 -0.99
CA LEU A 163 -16.12 -21.91 -2.05
C LEU A 163 -17.51 -22.02 -2.67
N ASP A 164 -18.04 -23.24 -2.86
CA ASP A 164 -19.40 -23.48 -3.35
C ASP A 164 -20.46 -22.82 -2.46
N LEU A 165 -20.27 -22.87 -1.13
CA LEU A 165 -21.15 -22.20 -0.18
C LEU A 165 -21.06 -20.68 -0.29
N LEU A 166 -19.86 -20.13 -0.48
CA LEU A 166 -19.66 -18.68 -0.61
C LEU A 166 -20.26 -18.13 -1.91
N ILE A 167 -20.28 -18.92 -2.99
CA ILE A 167 -20.83 -18.51 -4.28
C ILE A 167 -22.33 -18.81 -4.44
N ALA A 168 -22.95 -19.55 -3.52
CA ALA A 168 -24.34 -19.99 -3.69
C ALA A 168 -25.35 -18.83 -3.85
N ASN A 169 -25.07 -17.68 -3.21
CA ASN A 169 -25.98 -16.53 -3.15
C ASN A 169 -25.45 -15.29 -3.88
N ILE A 170 -24.49 -15.45 -4.79
CA ILE A 170 -23.92 -14.31 -5.52
C ILE A 170 -24.76 -13.98 -6.76
N THR A 171 -24.75 -12.71 -7.14
CA THR A 171 -25.30 -12.26 -8.41
C THR A 171 -24.22 -11.50 -9.18
N PRO A 172 -23.90 -11.83 -10.45
CA PRO A 172 -24.40 -12.97 -11.22
C PRO A 172 -23.83 -14.30 -10.73
N THR A 173 -24.56 -15.39 -10.95
CA THR A 173 -24.05 -16.73 -10.68
C THR A 173 -22.90 -17.05 -11.63
N VAL A 174 -21.79 -17.56 -11.08
CA VAL A 174 -20.62 -17.95 -11.87
C VAL A 174 -20.23 -19.39 -11.55
N SER A 175 -19.49 -20.03 -12.46
CA SER A 175 -18.94 -21.35 -12.20
C SER A 175 -17.85 -21.31 -11.12
N LEU A 176 -17.67 -22.44 -10.42
CA LEU A 176 -16.62 -22.60 -9.40
C LEU A 176 -15.22 -22.24 -9.94
N LEU A 177 -14.92 -22.59 -11.19
CA LEU A 177 -13.66 -22.25 -11.84
C LEU A 177 -13.48 -20.74 -11.96
N VAL A 178 -14.51 -20.02 -12.41
CA VAL A 178 -14.45 -18.55 -12.54
C VAL A 178 -14.32 -17.89 -11.17
N ALA A 179 -15.06 -18.35 -10.17
CA ALA A 179 -14.94 -17.85 -8.80
C ALA A 179 -13.53 -18.04 -8.23
N THR A 180 -12.90 -19.19 -8.49
CA THR A 180 -11.53 -19.48 -8.06
C THR A 180 -10.53 -18.52 -8.70
N LEU A 181 -10.67 -18.24 -10.01
CA LEU A 181 -9.82 -17.27 -10.71
C LEU A 181 -10.01 -15.84 -10.19
N LEU A 182 -11.25 -15.43 -9.91
CA LEU A 182 -11.57 -14.11 -9.37
C LEU A 182 -11.04 -13.93 -7.94
N LEU A 183 -11.10 -14.99 -7.13
CA LEU A 183 -10.49 -15.00 -5.80
C LEU A 183 -8.96 -14.93 -5.89
N ALA A 184 -8.34 -15.67 -6.80
CA ALA A 184 -6.90 -15.58 -7.05
C ALA A 184 -6.48 -14.17 -7.52
N ALA A 185 -7.27 -13.53 -8.39
CA ALA A 185 -7.07 -12.14 -8.79
C ALA A 185 -7.13 -11.18 -7.59
N THR A 186 -8.06 -11.42 -6.67
CA THR A 186 -8.19 -10.67 -5.43
C THR A 186 -6.96 -10.80 -4.54
N MET A 187 -6.47 -12.02 -4.34
CA MET A 187 -5.23 -12.27 -3.58
C MET A 187 -4.02 -11.61 -4.25
N ALA A 188 -3.91 -11.69 -5.57
CA ALA A 188 -2.85 -11.04 -6.34
C ALA A 188 -2.90 -9.51 -6.20
N ALA A 189 -4.09 -8.90 -6.31
CA ALA A 189 -4.29 -7.47 -6.11
C ALA A 189 -3.89 -7.06 -4.69
N ALA A 190 -4.31 -7.84 -3.67
CA ALA A 190 -3.92 -7.59 -2.30
C ALA A 190 -2.40 -7.62 -2.14
N VAL A 191 -1.66 -8.51 -2.80
CA VAL A 191 -0.19 -8.49 -2.73
C VAL A 191 0.38 -7.27 -3.46
N LEU A 192 -0.13 -6.88 -4.63
CA LEU A 192 0.47 -5.84 -5.46
C LEU A 192 0.16 -4.40 -5.01
N LEU A 193 -1.04 -4.13 -4.46
CA LEU A 193 -1.47 -2.80 -4.04
C LEU A 193 -0.48 -2.04 -3.12
N PRO A 194 0.10 -2.62 -2.05
CA PRO A 194 1.05 -1.88 -1.22
C PRO A 194 2.31 -1.45 -2.00
N PHE A 195 2.74 -2.23 -3.00
CA PHE A 195 3.87 -1.88 -3.85
C PHE A 195 3.57 -0.63 -4.67
N THR A 196 2.46 -0.66 -5.42
CA THR A 196 2.07 0.42 -6.33
C THR A 196 1.68 1.68 -5.56
N ALA A 197 1.07 1.53 -4.40
CA ALA A 197 0.79 2.65 -3.51
C ALA A 197 2.07 3.37 -3.07
N ILE A 198 3.12 2.65 -2.64
CA ILE A 198 4.39 3.28 -2.26
C ILE A 198 5.04 4.00 -3.46
N GLY A 199 5.02 3.37 -4.64
CA GLY A 199 5.51 4.00 -5.86
C GLY A 199 4.79 5.31 -6.19
N PHE A 200 3.47 5.29 -6.06
CA PHE A 200 2.63 6.46 -6.28
C PHE A 200 2.91 7.57 -5.25
N GLU A 201 2.97 7.25 -3.96
CA GLU A 201 3.29 8.22 -2.89
C GLU A 201 4.69 8.84 -3.06
N ALA A 202 5.68 8.04 -3.47
CA ALA A 202 7.02 8.53 -3.77
C ALA A 202 7.02 9.49 -4.98
N SER A 203 6.28 9.15 -6.05
CA SER A 203 6.13 10.04 -7.21
C SER A 203 5.38 11.33 -6.87
N LEU A 204 4.32 11.25 -6.06
CA LEU A 204 3.61 12.43 -5.56
C LEU A 204 4.50 13.30 -4.69
N GLY A 205 5.30 12.70 -3.81
CA GLY A 205 6.28 13.44 -3.01
C GLY A 205 7.29 14.17 -3.89
N LEU A 206 7.82 13.53 -4.94
CA LEU A 206 8.69 14.19 -5.91
C LEU A 206 7.98 15.35 -6.61
N LEU A 207 6.72 15.17 -7.01
CA LEU A 207 5.92 16.24 -7.61
C LEU A 207 5.74 17.42 -6.64
N PHE A 208 5.35 17.16 -5.39
CA PHE A 208 5.23 18.20 -4.36
C PHE A 208 6.54 18.92 -4.07
N SER A 209 7.67 18.24 -4.18
CA SER A 209 8.99 18.84 -3.98
C SER A 209 9.30 19.97 -4.98
N THR A 210 8.67 19.96 -6.16
CA THR A 210 8.82 21.02 -7.17
C THR A 210 7.99 22.27 -6.85
N TRP A 211 6.93 22.15 -6.07
CA TRP A 211 6.12 23.31 -5.66
C TRP A 211 6.62 23.93 -4.37
N PHE A 212 7.03 23.12 -3.40
CA PHE A 212 7.28 23.57 -2.03
C PHE A 212 8.75 23.43 -1.63
N HIS A 213 9.48 24.53 -1.73
CA HIS A 213 10.91 24.59 -1.41
C HIS A 213 11.20 24.75 0.08
N ASP A 214 10.32 25.39 0.84
CA ASP A 214 10.57 25.66 2.26
C ASP A 214 10.16 24.50 3.15
N ARG A 215 10.87 24.37 4.28
CA ARG A 215 10.63 23.32 5.27
C ARG A 215 9.22 23.37 5.84
N VAL A 216 8.68 24.56 6.09
CA VAL A 216 7.36 24.75 6.70
C VAL A 216 6.26 24.27 5.75
N TYR A 217 6.29 24.70 4.48
CA TYR A 217 5.29 24.27 3.50
C TYR A 217 5.32 22.77 3.24
N ARG A 218 6.50 22.14 3.23
CA ARG A 218 6.60 20.66 3.12
C ARG A 218 5.87 19.94 4.24
N VAL A 219 6.04 20.38 5.49
CA VAL A 219 5.37 19.77 6.65
C VAL A 219 3.86 19.98 6.57
N ILE A 220 3.41 21.17 6.16
CA ILE A 220 1.98 21.48 5.98
C ILE A 220 1.38 20.57 4.91
N VAL A 221 2.00 20.47 3.74
CA VAL A 221 1.50 19.65 2.62
C VAL A 221 1.43 18.18 3.01
N LEU A 222 2.46 17.68 3.71
CA LEU A 222 2.47 16.32 4.26
C LEU A 222 1.31 16.12 5.23
N GLY A 223 1.11 17.04 6.17
CA GLY A 223 0.04 17.00 7.14
C GLY A 223 -1.35 17.02 6.49
N VAL A 224 -1.58 17.95 5.56
CA VAL A 224 -2.84 18.07 4.82
C VAL A 224 -3.12 16.79 4.03
N TRP A 225 -2.12 16.25 3.31
CA TRP A 225 -2.28 15.00 2.57
C TRP A 225 -2.69 13.84 3.47
N PHE A 226 -2.04 13.68 4.63
CA PHE A 226 -2.41 12.60 5.56
C PHE A 226 -3.75 12.81 6.24
N ILE A 227 -4.11 14.05 6.59
CA ILE A 227 -5.44 14.36 7.12
C ILE A 227 -6.52 14.02 6.09
N LEU A 228 -6.36 14.46 4.84
CA LEU A 228 -7.28 14.14 3.75
C LEU A 228 -7.37 12.64 3.52
N ARG A 229 -6.24 11.94 3.55
CA ARG A 229 -6.21 10.49 3.40
C ARG A 229 -6.95 9.78 4.53
N ILE A 230 -6.61 10.07 5.79
CA ILE A 230 -7.29 9.47 6.96
C ILE A 230 -8.78 9.80 6.94
N GLY A 231 -9.14 11.05 6.64
CA GLY A 231 -10.53 11.48 6.49
C GLY A 231 -11.27 10.68 5.42
N ALA A 232 -10.66 10.49 4.24
CA ALA A 232 -11.22 9.67 3.17
C ALA A 232 -11.37 8.20 3.59
N LEU A 233 -10.41 7.64 4.34
CA LEU A 233 -10.54 6.28 4.89
C LEU A 233 -11.72 6.19 5.85
N ILE A 234 -11.82 7.09 6.83
CA ILE A 234 -12.94 7.08 7.76
C ILE A 234 -14.27 7.24 7.01
N PHE A 235 -14.33 8.15 6.04
CA PHE A 235 -15.52 8.41 5.24
C PHE A 235 -15.98 7.18 4.45
N PHE A 236 -15.12 6.59 3.61
CA PHE A 236 -15.48 5.41 2.82
C PHE A 236 -15.72 4.19 3.71
N GLY A 237 -14.99 4.05 4.82
CA GLY A 237 -15.18 2.96 5.78
C GLY A 237 -16.53 3.03 6.46
N THR A 238 -16.97 4.23 6.80
CA THR A 238 -18.30 4.46 7.38
C THR A 238 -19.40 4.08 6.40
N ILE A 239 -19.23 4.36 5.11
CA ILE A 239 -20.21 3.95 4.08
C ILE A 239 -20.29 2.44 4.01
N ILE A 240 -19.14 1.76 3.93
CA ILE A 240 -19.08 0.29 3.87
C ILE A 240 -19.67 -0.32 5.15
N SER A 241 -19.35 0.21 6.34
CA SER A 241 -19.89 -0.31 7.60
C SER A 241 -21.40 -0.13 7.70
N ARG A 242 -21.95 0.98 7.19
CA ARG A 242 -23.40 1.21 7.15
C ARG A 242 -24.08 0.23 6.20
N PHE A 243 -23.52 0.02 5.02
CA PHE A 243 -24.01 -0.98 4.06
C PHE A 243 -24.04 -2.38 4.68
N MET A 244 -22.93 -2.80 5.31
CA MET A 244 -22.84 -4.10 6.00
C MET A 244 -23.79 -4.22 7.21
N GLY A 245 -24.19 -3.09 7.80
CA GLY A 245 -25.21 -3.03 8.85
C GLY A 245 -26.66 -3.08 8.35
N GLY A 246 -26.88 -3.28 7.04
CA GLY A 246 -28.21 -3.33 6.43
C GLY A 246 -28.88 -1.98 6.27
N ILE A 247 -28.13 -0.88 6.39
CA ILE A 247 -28.65 0.46 6.11
C ILE A 247 -28.68 0.67 4.60
N ASP A 248 -29.85 1.05 4.09
CA ASP A 248 -30.05 1.33 2.67
C ASP A 248 -29.06 2.40 2.19
N THR A 249 -28.20 2.00 1.27
CA THR A 249 -27.11 2.82 0.71
C THR A 249 -27.01 2.49 -0.78
N SER A 250 -26.76 3.52 -1.59
CA SER A 250 -26.73 3.32 -3.04
C SER A 250 -25.57 2.42 -3.47
N ASP A 251 -25.86 1.37 -4.25
CA ASP A 251 -24.88 0.38 -4.73
C ASP A 251 -23.63 1.02 -5.37
N TRP A 252 -23.80 2.04 -6.21
CA TRP A 252 -22.67 2.70 -6.88
C TRP A 252 -21.74 3.38 -5.86
N LEU A 253 -22.31 3.94 -4.77
CA LEU A 253 -21.55 4.60 -3.72
C LEU A 253 -20.79 3.57 -2.90
N VAL A 254 -21.38 2.40 -2.65
CA VAL A 254 -20.71 1.27 -1.99
C VAL A 254 -19.56 0.76 -2.86
N TRP A 255 -19.78 0.57 -4.17
CA TRP A 255 -18.74 0.21 -5.13
C TRP A 255 -17.59 1.22 -5.14
N LEU A 256 -17.89 2.51 -5.31
CA LEU A 256 -16.88 3.56 -5.26
C LEU A 256 -16.13 3.53 -3.93
N SER A 257 -16.85 3.34 -2.82
CA SER A 257 -16.25 3.29 -1.48
C SER A 257 -15.31 2.10 -1.35
N LEU A 258 -15.69 0.90 -1.80
CA LEU A 258 -14.83 -0.29 -1.76
C LEU A 258 -13.54 -0.08 -2.55
N VAL A 259 -13.64 0.50 -3.75
CA VAL A 259 -12.49 0.75 -4.63
C VAL A 259 -11.59 1.85 -4.07
N MET A 260 -12.16 3.00 -3.70
CA MET A 260 -11.42 4.13 -3.16
C MET A 260 -10.78 3.79 -1.82
N PHE A 261 -11.47 3.02 -0.98
CA PHE A 261 -10.88 2.53 0.26
C PHE A 261 -9.70 1.60 -0.04
N ALA A 262 -9.84 0.64 -0.96
CA ALA A 262 -8.73 -0.25 -1.32
C ALA A 262 -7.50 0.51 -1.84
N LEU A 263 -7.72 1.54 -2.66
CA LEU A 263 -6.68 2.41 -3.20
C LEU A 263 -5.97 3.24 -2.13
N LEU A 264 -6.72 3.86 -1.22
CA LEU A 264 -6.19 4.82 -0.24
C LEU A 264 -5.66 4.15 1.04
N GLY A 265 -6.25 3.03 1.45
CA GLY A 265 -6.22 2.58 2.85
C GLY A 265 -5.69 1.19 3.09
N GLY A 266 -5.26 0.49 2.04
CA GLY A 266 -4.74 -0.86 2.21
C GLY A 266 -5.80 -1.93 2.46
N TRP A 267 -7.07 -1.70 2.07
CA TRP A 267 -8.16 -2.70 2.19
C TRP A 267 -7.95 -3.99 1.42
N GLY A 268 -6.89 -4.11 0.62
CA GLY A 268 -6.37 -5.44 0.29
C GLY A 268 -6.20 -6.33 1.54
N LEU A 269 -6.07 -5.77 2.75
CA LEU A 269 -6.13 -6.53 4.01
C LEU A 269 -7.56 -6.92 4.44
N VAL A 270 -8.56 -6.04 4.34
CA VAL A 270 -9.94 -6.39 4.74
C VAL A 270 -10.54 -7.41 3.80
N ILE A 271 -10.24 -7.30 2.51
CA ILE A 271 -10.68 -8.26 1.50
C ILE A 271 -10.04 -9.64 1.70
N LEU A 272 -8.90 -9.72 2.42
CA LEU A 272 -8.32 -10.98 2.85
C LEU A 272 -9.03 -11.61 4.06
N GLN A 273 -10.10 -11.00 4.57
CA GLN A 273 -11.04 -11.67 5.46
C GLN A 273 -12.13 -12.34 4.62
N LEU A 274 -12.04 -13.66 4.48
CA LEU A 274 -12.93 -14.41 3.58
C LEU A 274 -14.42 -14.24 3.94
N GLY A 275 -14.76 -14.17 5.23
CA GLY A 275 -16.13 -13.95 5.69
C GLY A 275 -16.72 -12.60 5.27
N THR A 276 -15.99 -11.50 5.50
CA THR A 276 -16.41 -10.15 5.07
C THR A 276 -16.51 -10.07 3.56
N PHE A 277 -15.56 -10.69 2.85
CA PHE A 277 -15.56 -10.69 1.39
C PHE A 277 -16.74 -11.48 0.81
N ALA A 278 -17.06 -12.65 1.37
CA ALA A 278 -18.23 -13.43 0.98
C ALA A 278 -19.55 -12.71 1.28
N ALA A 279 -19.62 -11.98 2.40
CA ALA A 279 -20.78 -11.16 2.71
C ALA A 279 -20.96 -10.02 1.69
N ILE A 280 -19.88 -9.36 1.26
CA ILE A 280 -19.93 -8.39 0.16
C ILE A 280 -20.42 -9.04 -1.13
N TRP A 281 -19.94 -10.25 -1.46
CA TRP A 281 -20.38 -11.03 -2.63
C TRP A 281 -21.87 -11.34 -2.66
N ALA A 282 -22.44 -11.67 -1.50
CA ALA A 282 -23.86 -11.98 -1.38
C ALA A 282 -24.73 -10.72 -1.42
N LEU A 283 -24.27 -9.61 -0.83
CA LEU A 283 -25.07 -8.39 -0.67
C LEU A 283 -24.99 -7.44 -1.88
N LEU A 284 -23.82 -7.30 -2.51
CA LEU A 284 -23.58 -6.32 -3.55
C LEU A 284 -23.52 -7.01 -4.93
N PRO A 285 -24.45 -6.70 -5.85
CA PRO A 285 -24.43 -7.27 -7.19
C PRO A 285 -23.11 -7.00 -7.93
N ASN A 286 -22.65 -8.00 -8.68
CA ASN A 286 -21.40 -8.04 -9.45
C ASN A 286 -20.11 -7.94 -8.61
N SER A 287 -20.19 -7.95 -7.28
CA SER A 287 -19.01 -7.72 -6.43
C SER A 287 -17.99 -8.87 -6.44
N ILE A 288 -18.33 -10.01 -7.04
CA ILE A 288 -17.34 -11.05 -7.36
C ILE A 288 -16.23 -10.56 -8.29
N PHE A 289 -16.49 -9.53 -9.11
CA PHE A 289 -15.50 -8.90 -9.98
C PHE A 289 -14.60 -7.88 -9.27
N LEU A 290 -14.78 -7.65 -7.96
CA LEU A 290 -13.98 -6.70 -7.19
C LEU A 290 -12.48 -6.97 -7.34
N GLY A 291 -12.05 -8.24 -7.31
CA GLY A 291 -10.64 -8.61 -7.48
C GLY A 291 -10.02 -8.11 -8.79
N VAL A 292 -10.76 -8.22 -9.90
CA VAL A 292 -10.34 -7.73 -11.22
C VAL A 292 -10.26 -6.21 -11.22
N LEU A 293 -11.25 -5.55 -10.63
CA LEU A 293 -11.26 -4.10 -10.51
C LEU A 293 -10.04 -3.61 -9.70
N LEU A 294 -9.72 -4.28 -8.59
CA LEU A 294 -8.55 -3.96 -7.78
C LEU A 294 -7.23 -4.17 -8.54
N LEU A 295 -7.11 -5.20 -9.37
CA LEU A 295 -5.98 -5.34 -10.29
C LEU A 295 -5.91 -4.17 -11.27
N GLY A 296 -7.04 -3.76 -11.85
CA GLY A 296 -7.12 -2.54 -12.65
C GLY A 296 -6.62 -1.31 -11.89
N ALA A 297 -6.98 -1.21 -10.61
CA ALA A 297 -6.54 -0.14 -9.71
C ALA A 297 -5.03 -0.17 -9.45
N VAL A 298 -4.41 -1.36 -9.33
CA VAL A 298 -2.95 -1.53 -9.26
C VAL A 298 -2.27 -0.95 -10.50
N PHE A 299 -2.77 -1.28 -11.70
CA PHE A 299 -2.23 -0.73 -12.94
C PHE A 299 -2.44 0.79 -13.02
N LEU A 300 -3.61 1.28 -12.63
CA LEU A 300 -3.91 2.71 -12.59
C LEU A 300 -2.95 3.45 -11.66
N GLN A 301 -2.70 2.92 -10.45
CA GLN A 301 -1.72 3.50 -9.52
C GLN A 301 -0.31 3.53 -10.12
N ALA A 302 0.12 2.47 -10.79
CA ALA A 302 1.41 2.44 -11.46
C ALA A 302 1.52 3.47 -12.59
N LEU A 303 0.47 3.63 -13.40
CA LEU A 303 0.40 4.64 -14.47
C LEU A 303 0.42 6.05 -13.90
N LEU A 304 -0.36 6.31 -12.84
CA LEU A 304 -0.37 7.60 -12.15
C LEU A 304 1.00 7.90 -11.54
N ALA A 305 1.68 6.90 -10.98
CA ALA A 305 3.03 7.06 -10.46
C ALA A 305 4.03 7.48 -11.55
N ASP A 306 3.96 6.89 -12.74
CA ASP A 306 4.81 7.27 -13.88
C ASP A 306 4.46 8.68 -14.40
N TYR A 307 3.17 9.01 -14.49
CA TYR A 307 2.72 10.33 -14.91
C TYR A 307 3.17 11.43 -13.93
N CYS A 308 2.97 11.22 -12.62
CA CYS A 308 3.44 12.14 -11.58
C CYS A 308 4.96 12.32 -11.64
N LEU A 309 5.72 11.25 -11.86
CA LEU A 309 7.18 11.31 -11.97
C LEU A 309 7.62 12.11 -13.21
N LYS A 310 7.03 11.84 -14.37
CA LYS A 310 7.30 12.58 -15.62
C LYS A 310 6.97 14.06 -15.46
N TRP A 311 5.84 14.36 -14.83
CA TRP A 311 5.42 15.73 -14.61
C TRP A 311 6.33 16.47 -13.63
N ALA A 312 6.78 15.79 -12.57
CA ALA A 312 7.75 16.32 -11.62
C ALA A 312 9.07 16.66 -12.33
N ILE A 313 9.57 15.78 -13.20
CA ILE A 313 10.79 16.00 -13.99
C ILE A 313 10.62 17.21 -14.92
N HIS A 314 9.55 17.25 -15.70
CA HIS A 314 9.28 18.34 -16.64
C HIS A 314 9.18 19.69 -15.94
N ARG A 315 8.53 19.72 -14.77
CA ARG A 315 8.39 20.94 -13.99
C ARG A 315 9.72 21.38 -13.38
N ALA A 316 10.49 20.43 -12.85
CA ALA A 316 11.81 20.68 -12.31
C ALA A 316 12.79 21.25 -13.36
N GLN A 317 12.67 20.82 -14.61
CA GLN A 317 13.47 21.35 -15.73
C GLN A 317 13.08 22.79 -16.10
N LYS A 318 11.79 23.18 -15.94
CA LYS A 318 11.26 24.48 -16.36
C LYS A 318 11.30 25.60 -15.33
N GLN A 319 11.50 25.31 -14.05
CA GLN A 319 11.53 26.35 -13.02
C GLN A 319 12.87 27.10 -13.07
N GLU A 320 12.83 28.33 -13.58
CA GLU A 320 13.91 29.33 -13.54
C GLU A 320 14.09 29.91 -12.14
#